data_AF-A0A9J7KG81-F1
#
_entry.id   AF-A0A9J7KG81-F1
#
_cell.length_a   1.000
_cell.length_b   1.000
_cell.length_c   1.000
_cell.angle_alpha   90.00
_cell.angle_beta   90.00
_cell.angle_gamma   90.00
#
_symmetry.space_group_name_H-M   'P 1'
#
loop_
_entity.id
_entity.type
_entity.pdbx_description
1 polymer ?
#
loop_
_entity_poly.entity_id
_entity_poly.type
_entity_poly.pdbx_seq_one_letter_code
_entity_poly.pdbx_strand_id
1 'polypeptide(L)'
;SRAQGDPVVSTRYGRLRGLRAPLPGELLGPVEQFLGVPYAAPPTGARRFQPPEPPSSWPGVRNATRFAPVCPQPLDERALLRDMLPVWFSANLDTLAAYVQDQAEDCLYLNVYVPTEDGPEPRHVDDVTRPRPCGPATEDPVGERGGRHTRGS
;
A
#
# COMPACT_ATOMS: atom_id res chain seq x y z
N SER A 1 -24.43 11.14 10.97
CA SER A 1 -23.25 10.68 10.22
C SER A 1 -22.58 9.56 11.02
N ARG A 2 -22.53 8.33 10.49
CA ARG A 2 -21.73 7.27 11.14
C ARG A 2 -20.31 7.42 10.61
N ALA A 3 -19.37 7.80 11.48
CA ALA A 3 -17.96 7.58 11.20
C ALA A 3 -17.77 6.06 11.16
N GLN A 4 -17.75 5.49 9.95
CA GLN A 4 -17.41 4.09 9.74
C GLN A 4 -15.94 3.97 10.19
N GLY A 5 -15.69 3.22 11.28
CA GLY A 5 -14.35 3.08 11.84
C GLY A 5 -13.37 2.40 10.87
N ASP A 6 -12.08 2.42 11.21
CA ASP A 6 -11.00 1.85 10.39
C ASP A 6 -11.33 0.44 9.88
N PRO A 7 -11.19 0.15 8.57
CA PRO A 7 -11.57 -1.12 7.98
C PRO A 7 -10.68 -2.25 8.52
N VAL A 8 -11.29 -3.40 8.80
CA VAL A 8 -10.58 -4.62 9.22
C VAL A 8 -10.91 -5.76 8.28
N VAL A 9 -9.89 -6.34 7.64
CA VAL A 9 -10.03 -7.43 6.67
C VAL A 9 -9.28 -8.67 7.12
N SER A 10 -9.76 -9.84 6.71
CA SER A 10 -9.10 -11.13 6.99
C SER A 10 -8.30 -11.58 5.78
N THR A 11 -7.06 -11.98 5.99
CA THR A 11 -6.20 -12.63 4.99
C THR A 11 -5.89 -14.06 5.42
N ARG A 12 -5.25 -14.84 4.53
CA ARG A 12 -4.77 -16.19 4.87
C ARG A 12 -3.72 -16.23 6.00
N TYR A 13 -3.07 -15.09 6.31
CA TYR A 13 -2.00 -14.99 7.32
C TYR A 13 -2.44 -14.29 8.61
N GLY A 14 -3.63 -13.69 8.63
CA GLY A 14 -4.14 -12.94 9.78
C GLY A 14 -4.99 -11.73 9.37
N ARG A 15 -5.50 -11.00 10.37
CA ARG A 15 -6.34 -9.82 10.14
C ARG A 15 -5.50 -8.55 10.01
N LEU A 16 -5.92 -7.65 9.14
CA LEU A 16 -5.31 -6.34 8.90
C LEU A 16 -6.29 -5.23 9.25
N ARG A 17 -5.83 -4.16 9.90
CA ARG A 17 -6.55 -2.89 10.03
C ARG A 17 -5.95 -1.88 9.06
N GLY A 18 -6.75 -1.37 8.12
CA GLY A 18 -6.38 -0.30 7.20
C GLY A 18 -6.84 1.07 7.68
N LEU A 19 -6.80 2.06 6.79
CA LEU A 19 -7.41 3.38 6.98
C LEU A 19 -8.41 3.67 5.87
N ARG A 20 -9.43 4.48 6.18
CA ARG A 20 -10.31 5.04 5.15
C ARG A 20 -9.91 6.48 4.87
N ALA A 21 -9.53 6.77 3.63
CA ALA A 21 -9.02 8.08 3.23
C ALA A 21 -9.95 8.74 2.19
N PRO A 22 -10.34 10.01 2.38
CA PRO A 22 -11.03 10.77 1.35
C PRO A 22 -10.08 11.09 0.19
N LEU A 23 -10.60 11.14 -1.03
CA LEU A 23 -9.87 11.64 -2.19
C LEU A 23 -10.22 13.11 -2.46
N PRO A 24 -9.29 13.90 -3.03
CA PRO A 24 -9.61 15.23 -3.53
C PRO A 24 -10.59 15.14 -4.72
N GLY A 25 -11.71 15.84 -4.62
CA GLY A 25 -12.73 15.91 -5.69
C GLY A 25 -14.07 15.31 -5.27
N GLU A 26 -15.15 16.08 -5.46
CA GLU A 26 -16.51 15.72 -5.00
C GLU A 26 -17.09 14.47 -5.68
N LEU A 27 -16.56 14.10 -6.85
CA LEU A 27 -17.02 12.96 -7.64
C LEU A 27 -16.32 11.64 -7.28
N LEU A 28 -15.23 11.70 -6.51
CA LEU A 28 -14.47 10.51 -6.13
C LEU A 28 -14.88 10.03 -4.74
N GLY A 29 -15.33 8.79 -4.66
CA GLY A 29 -15.56 8.11 -3.38
C GLY A 29 -14.26 7.95 -2.59
N PRO A 30 -14.33 7.77 -1.25
CA PRO A 30 -13.14 7.50 -0.45
C PRO A 30 -12.53 6.14 -0.82
N VAL A 31 -11.26 5.96 -0.44
CA VAL A 31 -10.49 4.73 -0.67
C VAL A 31 -10.12 4.12 0.66
N GLU A 32 -10.25 2.80 0.78
CA GLU A 32 -9.65 2.04 1.87
C GLU A 32 -8.20 1.70 1.51
N GLN A 33 -7.28 2.01 2.41
CA GLN A 33 -5.84 1.79 2.20
C GLN A 33 -5.31 0.80 3.25
N PHE A 34 -4.58 -0.20 2.78
CA PHE A 34 -3.81 -1.12 3.61
C PHE A 34 -2.34 -0.99 3.24
N LEU A 35 -1.59 -0.28 4.05
CA LEU A 35 -0.20 0.10 3.81
C LEU A 35 0.75 -0.80 4.59
N GLY A 36 1.89 -1.16 4.00
CA GLY A 36 2.93 -1.96 4.67
C GLY A 36 2.48 -3.39 4.98
N VAL A 37 1.74 -4.03 4.07
CA VAL A 37 1.26 -5.41 4.22
C VAL A 37 2.39 -6.38 3.85
N PRO A 38 2.84 -7.26 4.76
CA PRO A 38 3.91 -8.22 4.44
C PRO A 38 3.40 -9.27 3.45
N TYR A 39 4.10 -9.42 2.32
CA TYR A 39 3.76 -10.44 1.32
C TYR A 39 4.78 -11.59 1.25
N ALA A 40 5.94 -11.42 1.87
CA ALA A 40 6.99 -12.42 2.01
C ALA A 40 7.69 -12.29 3.38
N ALA A 41 8.45 -13.32 3.76
CA ALA A 41 9.31 -13.26 4.93
C ALA A 41 10.51 -12.32 4.69
N PRO A 42 11.06 -11.67 5.74
CA PRO A 42 12.20 -10.78 5.59
C PRO A 42 13.40 -11.48 4.91
N PRO A 43 13.98 -10.92 3.85
CA PRO A 43 15.07 -11.52 3.09
C PRO A 43 16.43 -11.26 3.74
N THR A 44 16.51 -11.38 5.07
CA THR A 44 17.68 -11.04 5.88
C THR A 44 18.48 -12.27 6.29
N GLY A 45 19.76 -12.08 6.65
CA GLY A 45 20.62 -13.16 7.13
C GLY A 45 20.76 -14.30 6.12
N ALA A 46 20.43 -15.52 6.53
CA ALA A 46 20.53 -16.72 5.68
C ALA A 46 19.57 -16.72 4.48
N ARG A 47 18.53 -15.87 4.49
CA ARG A 47 17.58 -15.72 3.37
C ARG A 47 18.05 -14.73 2.32
N ARG A 48 19.14 -14.00 2.58
CA ARG A 48 19.69 -13.06 1.61
C ARG A 48 20.12 -13.81 0.34
N PHE A 49 19.68 -13.31 -0.82
CA PHE A 49 19.91 -13.93 -2.14
C PHE A 49 19.25 -15.31 -2.33
N GLN A 50 18.30 -15.67 -1.48
CA GLN A 50 17.42 -16.81 -1.69
C GLN A 50 16.08 -16.36 -2.27
N PRO A 51 15.31 -17.26 -2.92
CA PRO A 51 13.95 -16.97 -3.30
C PRO A 51 13.09 -16.54 -2.09
N PRO A 52 12.11 -15.63 -2.29
CA PRO A 52 11.26 -15.17 -1.20
C PRO A 52 10.40 -16.32 -0.64
N GLU A 53 10.33 -16.41 0.68
CA GLU A 53 9.45 -17.35 1.38
C GLU A 53 8.14 -16.67 1.79
N PRO A 54 7.03 -17.42 1.99
CA PRO A 54 5.79 -16.88 2.53
C PRO A 54 5.98 -16.17 3.89
N PRO A 55 5.22 -15.11 4.19
CA PRO A 55 5.29 -14.44 5.47
C PRO A 55 4.75 -15.34 6.58
N SER A 56 5.24 -15.12 7.80
CA SER A 56 4.66 -15.76 8.98
C SER A 56 3.25 -15.23 9.26
N SER A 57 2.36 -16.11 9.70
CA SER A 57 1.05 -15.69 10.20
C SER A 57 1.19 -14.91 11.52
N TRP A 58 0.24 -14.01 11.80
CA TRP A 58 0.25 -13.21 13.03
C TRP A 58 -1.06 -13.36 13.82
N PRO A 59 -0.99 -13.33 15.16
CA PRO A 59 -2.20 -13.32 15.99
C PRO A 59 -2.84 -11.93 15.99
N GLY A 60 -4.14 -11.87 16.32
CA GLY A 60 -4.85 -10.62 16.54
C GLY A 60 -5.15 -9.84 15.24
N VAL A 61 -4.92 -8.52 15.28
CA VAL A 61 -5.11 -7.60 14.15
C VAL A 61 -3.83 -6.81 13.97
N ARG A 62 -3.18 -6.94 12.82
CA ARG A 62 -1.98 -6.17 12.46
C ARG A 62 -2.39 -4.82 11.89
N ASN A 63 -1.69 -3.77 12.31
CA ASN A 63 -1.93 -2.42 11.81
C ASN A 63 -1.24 -2.22 10.45
N ALA A 64 -2.02 -1.84 9.44
CA ALA A 64 -1.60 -1.59 8.06
C ALA A 64 -2.00 -0.16 7.63
N THR A 65 -1.68 0.82 8.47
CA THR A 65 -2.02 2.25 8.26
C THR A 65 -0.83 3.12 7.90
N ARG A 66 0.38 2.54 7.79
CA ARG A 66 1.62 3.25 7.47
C ARG A 66 2.44 2.44 6.49
N PHE A 67 3.19 3.14 5.64
CA PHE A 67 4.18 2.49 4.79
C PHE A 67 5.25 1.78 5.64
N ALA A 68 5.70 0.64 5.14
CA ALA A 68 6.86 -0.05 5.68
C ALA A 68 8.17 0.56 5.12
N PRO A 69 9.34 0.23 5.68
CA PRO A 69 10.62 0.66 5.15
C PRO A 69 10.79 0.25 3.68
N VAL A 70 11.41 1.12 2.89
CA VAL A 70 11.76 0.81 1.50
C VAL A 70 13.01 -0.06 1.45
N CYS A 71 13.23 -0.72 0.31
CA CYS A 71 14.44 -1.52 0.14
C CYS A 71 15.70 -0.65 0.09
N PRO A 72 16.87 -1.18 0.54
CA PRO A 72 18.11 -0.43 0.56
C PRO A 72 18.53 0.02 -0.83
N GLN A 73 18.71 1.33 -1.02
CA GLN A 73 19.08 1.94 -2.29
C GLN A 73 20.00 3.15 -2.09
N PRO A 74 21.01 3.34 -2.95
CA PRO A 74 21.91 4.48 -2.86
C PRO A 74 21.21 5.78 -3.29
N LEU A 75 21.24 6.78 -2.40
CA LEU A 75 20.61 8.09 -2.58
C LEU A 75 21.61 9.23 -2.84
N ASP A 76 22.87 8.93 -3.15
CA ASP A 76 23.84 9.98 -3.46
C ASP A 76 23.59 10.61 -4.85
N GLU A 77 23.97 11.89 -5.00
CA GLU A 77 23.74 12.69 -6.21
C GLU A 77 24.32 12.03 -7.47
N ARG A 78 25.49 11.38 -7.36
CA ARG A 78 26.15 10.70 -8.48
C ARG A 78 25.33 9.50 -8.94
N ALA A 79 24.78 8.75 -8.00
CA ALA A 79 23.96 7.60 -8.29
C ALA A 79 22.63 8.05 -8.91
N LEU A 80 22.02 9.15 -8.46
CA LEU A 80 20.75 9.70 -8.99
C LEU A 80 20.87 10.13 -10.46
N LEU A 81 21.98 10.79 -10.82
CA LEU A 81 22.29 11.20 -12.19
C LEU A 81 22.51 10.00 -13.12
N ARG A 82 23.10 8.91 -12.62
CA ARG A 82 23.38 7.69 -13.41
C ARG A 82 22.11 7.03 -13.95
N ASP A 83 21.03 7.03 -13.17
CA ASP A 83 19.86 6.21 -13.48
C ASP A 83 18.83 6.97 -14.34
N MET A 84 19.21 8.07 -15.02
CA MET A 84 18.37 9.02 -15.79
C MET A 84 16.90 8.96 -15.38
N LEU A 85 16.65 9.32 -14.12
CA LEU A 85 15.33 9.28 -13.54
C LEU A 85 14.45 10.31 -14.23
N PRO A 86 13.12 10.05 -14.40
CA PRO A 86 12.21 11.03 -14.96
C PRO A 86 12.33 12.37 -14.23
N VAL A 87 12.21 13.49 -14.97
CA VAL A 87 12.40 14.84 -14.40
C VAL A 87 11.48 15.08 -13.20
N TRP A 88 10.23 14.59 -13.23
CA TRP A 88 9.32 14.71 -12.09
C TRP A 88 9.80 13.98 -10.82
N PHE A 89 10.62 12.94 -10.95
CA PHE A 89 11.20 12.18 -9.85
C PHE A 89 12.48 12.83 -9.30
N SER A 90 13.30 13.44 -10.16
CA SER A 90 14.59 14.05 -9.80
C SER A 90 14.54 15.56 -9.52
N ALA A 91 13.48 16.26 -9.92
CA ALA A 91 13.35 17.71 -9.73
C ALA A 91 13.04 18.13 -8.29
N ASN A 92 12.66 17.20 -7.39
CA ASN A 92 12.34 17.52 -6.01
C ASN A 92 12.95 16.48 -5.05
N LEU A 93 14.27 16.53 -4.93
CA LEU A 93 15.09 15.59 -4.14
C LEU A 93 14.67 15.53 -2.67
N ASP A 94 14.27 16.65 -2.07
CA ASP A 94 13.83 16.70 -0.67
C ASP A 94 12.52 15.92 -0.46
N THR A 95 11.61 16.00 -1.43
CA THR A 95 10.36 15.22 -1.40
C THR A 95 10.63 13.76 -1.62
N LEU A 96 11.50 13.41 -2.57
CA LEU A 96 11.91 12.04 -2.79
C LEU A 96 12.56 11.46 -1.53
N ALA A 97 13.50 12.18 -0.95
CA ALA A 97 14.20 11.80 0.28
C ALA A 97 13.21 11.35 1.34
N ALA A 98 12.14 12.11 1.60
CA ALA A 98 11.10 11.76 2.58
C ALA A 98 10.45 10.37 2.35
N TYR A 99 10.33 9.90 1.10
CA TYR A 99 9.79 8.58 0.77
C TYR A 99 10.80 7.43 0.92
N VAL A 100 12.10 7.71 0.82
CA VAL A 100 13.16 6.70 0.79
C VAL A 100 14.17 6.82 1.93
N GLN A 101 13.92 7.67 2.93
CA GLN A 101 14.78 7.82 4.11
C GLN A 101 14.77 6.55 4.98
N ASP A 102 13.60 5.95 5.18
CA ASP A 102 13.44 4.77 6.03
C ASP A 102 13.71 3.51 5.21
N GLN A 103 14.96 3.03 5.24
CA GLN A 103 15.41 1.86 4.51
C GLN A 103 15.76 0.70 5.43
N ALA A 104 15.30 -0.51 5.09
CA ALA A 104 15.68 -1.73 5.77
C ALA A 104 15.77 -2.90 4.79
N GLU A 105 16.60 -3.91 5.08
CA GLU A 105 16.64 -5.14 4.28
C GLU A 105 15.32 -5.94 4.44
N ASP A 106 14.62 -5.77 5.56
CA ASP A 106 13.22 -6.16 5.70
C ASP A 106 12.31 -5.14 5.00
N CYS A 107 12.10 -5.33 3.70
CA CYS A 107 11.33 -4.41 2.84
C CYS A 107 10.29 -5.09 1.93
N LEU A 108 9.99 -6.38 2.12
CA LEU A 108 9.04 -7.12 1.27
C LEU A 108 7.58 -6.89 1.68
N TYR A 109 7.14 -5.66 1.46
CA TYR A 109 5.79 -5.16 1.77
C TYR A 109 5.10 -4.63 0.51
N LEU A 110 3.77 -4.70 0.50
CA LEU A 110 2.93 -4.11 -0.53
C LEU A 110 1.90 -3.18 0.08
N ASN A 111 1.28 -2.36 -0.77
CA ASN A 111 0.20 -1.46 -0.40
C ASN A 111 -1.02 -1.77 -1.25
N VAL A 112 -2.20 -1.85 -0.63
CA VAL A 112 -3.48 -2.14 -1.30
C VAL A 112 -4.39 -0.93 -1.17
N TYR A 113 -4.98 -0.52 -2.29
CA TYR A 113 -5.93 0.59 -2.37
C TYR A 113 -7.24 0.06 -2.94
N VAL A 114 -8.30 0.08 -2.14
CA VAL A 114 -9.62 -0.43 -2.52
C VAL A 114 -10.59 0.75 -2.66
N PRO A 115 -11.07 1.05 -3.88
CA PRO A 115 -12.12 2.04 -4.07
C PRO A 115 -13.38 1.62 -3.31
N THR A 116 -14.02 2.55 -2.60
CA THR A 116 -15.34 2.28 -2.00
C THR A 116 -16.43 2.83 -2.91
N GLU A 117 -17.46 2.04 -3.17
CA GLU A 117 -18.62 2.43 -4.01
C GLU A 117 -19.55 3.47 -3.37
N ASP A 118 -19.08 4.23 -2.36
CA ASP A 118 -19.85 5.34 -1.79
C ASP A 118 -19.81 6.60 -2.68
N GLY A 119 -19.90 6.42 -4.00
CA GLY A 119 -20.32 7.48 -4.91
C GLY A 119 -21.79 7.86 -4.64
N PRO A 120 -22.31 8.98 -5.18
CA PRO A 120 -23.69 9.37 -4.95
C PRO A 120 -24.64 8.40 -5.64
N GLU A 121 -24.96 7.29 -4.98
CA GLU A 121 -26.03 6.39 -5.38
C GLU A 121 -27.37 7.08 -5.08
N PRO A 122 -28.31 7.15 -6.04
CA PRO A 122 -29.65 7.67 -5.78
C PRO A 122 -30.31 6.77 -4.73
N ARG A 123 -30.42 7.28 -3.50
CA ARG A 123 -31.02 6.58 -2.36
C ARG A 123 -32.46 6.18 -2.70
N HIS A 124 -32.69 4.90 -2.98
CA HIS A 124 -34.03 4.33 -2.92
C HIS A 124 -34.34 4.01 -1.45
N VAL A 125 -35.51 4.42 -0.99
CA VAL A 125 -35.83 4.65 0.44
C VAL A 125 -36.03 3.34 1.25
N ASP A 126 -35.94 2.16 0.61
CA ASP A 126 -36.42 0.91 1.21
C ASP A 126 -35.34 -0.08 1.71
N ASP A 127 -34.04 0.22 1.56
CA ASP A 127 -32.97 -0.75 1.86
C ASP A 127 -32.17 -0.45 3.16
N VAL A 128 -32.86 -0.35 4.30
CA VAL A 128 -32.21 -0.07 5.61
C VAL A 128 -31.86 -1.35 6.39
N THR A 129 -32.23 -2.54 5.91
CA THR A 129 -32.16 -3.78 6.75
C THR A 129 -31.39 -4.95 6.13
N ARG A 130 -30.72 -4.80 4.99
CA ARG A 130 -29.92 -5.88 4.39
C ARG A 130 -28.42 -5.64 4.60
N PRO A 131 -27.63 -6.68 4.98
CA PRO A 131 -26.18 -6.58 4.88
C PRO A 131 -25.82 -6.29 3.42
N ARG A 132 -24.94 -5.31 3.19
CA ARG A 132 -24.50 -4.93 1.85
C ARG A 132 -23.97 -6.18 1.15
N PRO A 133 -24.53 -6.59 0.00
CA PRO A 133 -23.97 -7.69 -0.77
C PRO A 133 -22.52 -7.33 -1.12
N CYS A 134 -21.62 -8.32 -1.11
CA CYS A 134 -20.32 -8.14 -1.73
C CYS A 134 -20.58 -7.73 -3.19
N GLY A 135 -20.18 -6.51 -3.55
CA GLY A 135 -20.22 -6.05 -4.93
C GLY A 135 -19.45 -7.00 -5.85
N PRO A 136 -19.63 -6.90 -7.17
CA PRO A 136 -18.82 -7.66 -8.11
C PRO A 136 -17.33 -7.44 -7.82
N ALA A 137 -16.51 -8.48 -8.00
CA ALA A 137 -15.07 -8.35 -7.85
C ALA A 137 -14.55 -7.25 -8.79
N THR A 138 -13.88 -6.25 -8.23
CA THR A 138 -13.23 -5.18 -8.98
C THR A 138 -11.98 -5.73 -9.68
N GLU A 139 -11.60 -5.17 -10.83
CA GLU A 139 -10.29 -5.45 -11.42
C GLU A 139 -9.17 -4.93 -10.49
N ASP A 140 -8.16 -5.76 -10.24
CA ASP A 140 -7.04 -5.46 -9.34
C ASP A 140 -5.77 -5.11 -10.15
N PRO A 141 -5.53 -3.84 -10.50
CA PRO A 141 -4.30 -3.43 -11.18
C PRO A 141 -3.11 -3.53 -10.22
N VAL A 142 -2.07 -4.26 -10.64
CA VAL A 142 -0.78 -4.33 -9.92
C VAL A 142 0.20 -3.37 -10.58
N GLY A 143 0.65 -2.36 -9.82
CA GLY A 143 1.68 -1.43 -10.27
C GLY A 143 3.06 -1.82 -9.75
N GLU A 144 4.03 -2.00 -10.65
CA GLU A 144 5.44 -2.15 -10.30
C GLU A 144 6.18 -0.84 -10.58
N ARG A 145 6.79 -0.24 -9.55
CA ARG A 145 7.58 0.99 -9.74
C ARG A 145 8.96 0.66 -10.29
N GLY A 146 9.33 1.37 -11.36
CA GLY A 146 10.63 1.23 -12.02
C GLY A 146 11.73 2.12 -11.44
N GLY A 147 12.98 1.76 -11.70
CA GLY A 147 14.17 2.49 -11.28
C GLY A 147 15.45 1.75 -11.68
N ARG A 148 15.43 1.12 -12.87
CA ARG A 148 16.49 0.22 -13.39
C ARG A 148 16.95 -0.85 -12.40
N HIS A 149 16.04 -1.38 -11.58
CA HIS A 149 16.32 -2.40 -10.57
C HIS A 149 17.24 -1.94 -9.42
N THR A 150 17.64 -0.67 -9.39
CA THR A 150 18.53 -0.09 -8.35
C THR A 150 17.81 0.85 -7.40
N ARG A 151 16.60 1.30 -7.76
CA ARG A 151 15.78 2.26 -6.99
C ARG A 151 14.29 2.04 -7.17
N GLY A 152 13.52 2.68 -6.29
CA GLY A 152 12.07 2.63 -6.26
C GLY A 152 11.54 2.37 -4.85
N SER A 153 10.22 2.38 -4.71
CA SER A 153 9.50 1.97 -3.50
C SER A 153 8.13 1.42 -3.91
#